data_AF-A0A1I1HJD8-F1
#
_entry.id   AF-A0A1I1HJD8-F1
#
_cell.length_a   1.000
_cell.length_b   1.000
_cell.length_c   1.000
_cell.angle_alpha   90.00
_cell.angle_beta   90.00
_cell.angle_gamma   90.00
#
_symmetry.space_group_name_H-M   'P 1'
#
loop_
_entity.id
_entity.type
_entity.pdbx_description
1 polymer ?
#
loop_
_entity_poly.entity_id
_entity_poly.type
_entity_poly.pdbx_seq_one_letter_code
_entity_poly.pdbx_strand_id
1 'polypeptide(L)' 'MTRWDREEYRRAFREAGLRVAEQDNIPDRETTIPDASEFPTEDWDTREDMVERYREYGTLLTVGVAP' A
#
# COMPACT_ATOMS: atom_id res chain seq x y z
N MET A 1 -15.54 5.63 6.94
CA MET A 1 -14.55 4.59 6.63
C MET A 1 -13.26 4.96 7.34
N THR A 2 -12.58 4.02 7.99
CA THR A 2 -11.34 4.28 8.72
C THR A 2 -10.14 4.25 7.77
N ARG A 3 -9.28 5.27 7.82
CA ARG A 3 -8.03 5.33 7.05
C ARG A 3 -6.89 5.42 8.04
N TRP A 4 -6.04 4.40 8.05
CA TRP A 4 -4.90 4.32 8.96
C TRP A 4 -3.58 4.35 8.21
N ASP A 5 -2.61 5.01 8.81
CA ASP A 5 -1.21 4.88 8.41
C ASP A 5 -0.57 3.58 8.94
N ARG A 6 0.70 3.37 8.60
CA ARG A 6 1.47 2.18 9.01
C ARG A 6 1.55 2.04 10.54
N GLU A 7 1.76 3.13 11.26
CA GLU A 7 1.92 3.11 12.72
C GLU A 7 0.59 2.85 13.42
N GLU A 8 -0.50 3.42 12.91
CA GLU A 8 -1.85 3.22 13.43
C GLU A 8 -2.28 1.76 13.32
N TYR A 9 -1.98 1.07 12.21
CA TYR A 9 -2.20 -0.38 12.08
C TYR A 9 -1.41 -1.16 13.14
N ARG A 10 -0.13 -0.85 13.34
CA ARG A 10 0.71 -1.56 14.33
C ARG A 10 0.20 -1.33 15.75
N ARG A 11 -0.23 -0.10 16.07
CA ARG A 11 -0.80 0.25 17.37
C ARG A 11 -2.09 -0.52 17.62
N ALA A 12 -3.02 -0.50 16.66
CA ALA A 12 -4.29 -1.20 16.78
C ALA A 12 -4.11 -2.72 17.00
N PHE A 13 -3.16 -3.34 16.31
CA PHE A 13 -2.84 -4.77 16.50
C PHE A 13 -2.35 -5.06 17.94
N ARG A 14 -1.45 -4.22 18.46
CA ARG A 14 -0.91 -4.37 19.82
C ARG A 14 -1.98 -4.13 20.88
N GLU A 15 -2.83 -3.12 20.69
CA GLU A 15 -3.97 -2.84 21.57
C GLU A 15 -4.98 -3.99 21.58
N ALA A 16 -5.11 -4.71 20.47
CA ALA A 16 -5.92 -5.93 20.36
C ALA A 16 -5.23 -7.19 20.92
N GLY A 17 -4.01 -7.08 21.46
CA GLY A 17 -3.25 -8.20 22.05
C GLY A 17 -2.44 -9.03 21.05
N LEU A 18 -2.33 -8.61 19.78
CA LEU A 18 -1.50 -9.27 18.77
C LEU A 18 -0.06 -8.76 18.81
N ARG A 19 0.90 -9.67 18.68
CA ARG A 19 2.30 -9.33 18.42
C ARG A 19 2.45 -9.07 16.92
N VAL A 20 2.85 -7.85 16.54
CA VAL A 20 3.12 -7.53 15.13
C VAL A 20 4.42 -8.22 14.71
N ALA A 21 4.32 -9.22 13.85
CA ALA A 21 5.46 -9.97 13.34
C ALA A 21 6.12 -9.27 12.15
N GLU A 22 5.31 -8.68 11.26
CA GLU A 22 5.78 -8.07 10.02
C GLU A 22 4.79 -6.99 9.56
N GLN A 23 5.30 -6.00 8.82
CA GLN A 23 4.46 -5.07 8.08
C GLN A 23 5.29 -4.44 6.96
N ASP A 24 4.82 -4.53 5.73
CA ASP A 24 5.53 -4.07 4.54
C ASP A 24 4.59 -3.55 3.43
N ASN A 25 5.17 -2.82 2.47
CA ASN A 25 4.53 -2.41 1.23
C ASN A 25 4.88 -3.42 0.13
N ILE A 26 3.88 -4.14 -0.37
CA ILE A 26 4.06 -5.12 -1.44
C ILE A 26 3.73 -4.44 -2.77
N PRO A 27 4.72 -4.23 -3.67
CA PRO A 27 4.48 -3.58 -4.95
C PRO A 27 3.67 -4.49 -5.88
N ASP A 28 2.70 -3.91 -6.57
CA ASP A 28 2.11 -4.53 -7.76
C ASP A 28 3.18 -4.47 -8.86
N ARG A 29 3.46 -5.59 -9.54
CA ARG A 29 4.36 -5.64 -10.71
C ARG A 29 3.68 -6.15 -11.98
N GLU A 30 2.40 -6.46 -11.90
CA GLU A 30 1.62 -7.10 -12.95
C GLU A 30 0.79 -6.08 -13.73
N THR A 31 0.25 -5.06 -13.05
CA THR A 31 -0.50 -3.97 -13.69
C THR A 31 0.36 -3.28 -14.72
N THR A 32 -0.06 -3.26 -15.98
CA THR A 32 0.69 -2.56 -17.04
C THR A 32 0.58 -1.06 -16.84
N ILE A 33 1.72 -0.36 -16.87
CA ILE A 33 1.78 1.11 -16.79
C ILE A 33 2.13 1.62 -18.19
N PRO A 34 1.23 2.38 -18.85
CA PRO A 34 1.44 2.93 -20.19
C PRO A 34 2.68 3.83 -20.30
N ASP A 35 3.04 4.21 -21.53
CA ASP A 35 4.08 5.22 -21.75
C ASP A 35 3.61 6.61 -21.30
N ALA A 36 4.53 7.51 -20.96
CA ALA A 36 4.18 8.83 -20.43
C ALA A 36 3.35 9.68 -21.41
N SER A 37 3.47 9.43 -22.72
CA SER A 37 2.66 10.09 -23.75
C SER A 37 1.19 9.68 -23.76
N GLU A 38 0.82 8.63 -23.04
CA GLU A 38 -0.56 8.14 -22.96
C GLU A 38 -1.34 8.70 -21.76
N PHE A 39 -0.70 9.54 -20.94
CA PHE A 39 -1.35 10.23 -19.83
C PHE A 39 -1.90 11.60 -20.27
N PRO A 40 -3.02 12.08 -19.70
CA PRO A 40 -3.79 11.45 -18.62
C PRO A 40 -4.64 10.25 -19.07
N THR A 41 -4.86 9.32 -18.15
CA THR A 41 -5.79 8.19 -18.31
C THR A 41 -7.08 8.46 -17.53
N GLU A 42 -8.02 7.51 -17.51
CA GLU A 42 -9.27 7.65 -16.74
C GLU A 42 -9.03 7.88 -15.24
N ASP A 43 -8.04 7.19 -14.66
CA ASP A 43 -7.76 7.18 -13.22
C ASP A 43 -6.51 7.99 -12.82
N TRP A 44 -5.68 8.41 -13.78
CA TRP A 44 -4.34 8.95 -13.51
C TRP A 44 -4.04 10.20 -14.33
N ASP A 45 -3.64 11.27 -13.64
CA ASP A 45 -3.17 12.51 -14.26
C ASP A 45 -1.76 12.37 -14.85
N THR A 46 -0.86 11.68 -14.14
CA THR A 46 0.53 11.48 -14.55
C THR A 46 0.99 10.03 -14.44
N ARG A 47 2.04 9.70 -15.20
CA ARG A 47 2.66 8.37 -15.13
C ARG A 47 3.37 8.18 -13.79
N GLU A 48 3.96 9.24 -13.25
CA GLU A 48 4.68 9.24 -11.98
C GLU A 48 3.74 8.85 -10.83
N ASP A 49 2.53 9.41 -10.78
CA ASP A 49 1.53 9.07 -9.75
C ASP A 49 1.11 7.59 -9.85
N MET A 50 0.91 7.07 -11.07
CA MET A 50 0.57 5.67 -11.28
C MET A 50 1.72 4.74 -10.85
N VAL A 51 2.97 5.11 -11.14
CA VAL A 51 4.15 4.37 -10.69
C VAL A 51 4.28 4.39 -9.18
N GLU A 52 4.14 5.56 -8.53
CA GLU A 52 4.19 5.70 -7.08
C GLU A 52 3.12 4.80 -6.43
N ARG A 53 1.88 4.87 -6.92
CA ARG A 53 0.78 4.07 -6.41
C ARG A 53 1.05 2.58 -6.43
N TYR A 54 1.53 2.05 -7.56
CA TYR A 54 1.62 0.60 -7.76
C TYR A 54 2.98 0.02 -7.40
N ARG A 55 4.08 0.74 -7.67
CA ARG A 55 5.44 0.24 -7.52
C ARG A 55 6.11 0.64 -6.22
N GLU A 56 5.73 1.77 -5.64
CA GLU A 56 6.27 2.25 -4.36
C GLU A 56 5.33 1.92 -3.21
N TYR A 57 4.08 2.39 -3.26
CA TYR A 57 3.12 2.14 -2.19
C TYR A 57 2.50 0.75 -2.27
N GLY A 58 2.05 0.32 -3.45
CA GLY A 58 1.46 -1.01 -3.62
C GLY A 58 0.36 -1.32 -2.60
N THR A 59 0.49 -2.45 -1.89
CA THR A 59 -0.41 -2.89 -0.82
C THR A 59 0.29 -2.90 0.52
N LEU A 60 -0.30 -2.27 1.54
CA LEU A 60 0.18 -2.37 2.92
C LEU A 60 -0.31 -3.69 3.56
N LEU A 61 0.62 -4.59 3.90
CA LEU A 61 0.37 -5.81 4.66
C LEU A 61 0.80 -5.60 6.12
N THR A 62 0.00 -6.05 7.10
CA THR A 62 0.39 -6.12 8.52
C THR A 62 0.05 -7.50 9.07
N VAL A 63 1.04 -8.23 9.58
CA VAL A 63 0.87 -9.57 10.14
C VAL A 63 0.93 -9.53 11.67
N GLY A 64 -0.15 -9.99 12.31
CA GLY A 64 -0.27 -10.12 13.76
C GLY A 64 -0.32 -11.59 14.19
N VAL A 65 0.36 -11.92 15.29
CA VAL A 65 0.42 -13.26 15.87
C VAL A 65 -0.20 -13.24 17.27
N ALA A 66 -1.14 -14.15 17.52
CA ALA A 66 -1.69 -14.35 18.85
C ALA A 66 -0.62 -14.95 19.80
N PRO A 67 -0.56 -14.49 21.07
CA PRO A 67 0.50 -14.85 22.01
C PRO A 67 0.49 -16.30 22.47
#